data_AF-A0AAD9KVS8-F1
#
_entry.id   AF-A0AAD9KVS8-F1
#
_cell.length_a   1.000
_cell.length_b   1.000
_cell.length_c   1.000
_cell.angle_alpha   90.00
_cell.angle_beta   90.00
_cell.angle_gamma   90.00
#
_symmetry.space_group_name_H-M   'P 1'
#
loop_
_entity.id
_entity.type
_entity.pdbx_description
1 polymer ?
#
loop_
_entity_poly.entity_id
_entity_poly.type
_entity_poly.pdbx_seq_one_letter_code
_entity_poly.pdbx_strand_id
1 'polypeptide(L)'
;MENENGGVINASARSDIKLHRESRRASLHGTRLNGALDQSPKSRKLVLHFDIRNTILVADSVTNVDVDEALNTYLAGVTWGFPTADGWRWCSDTPSLKRPQKGAVTYYKYLEDRLVNERSDRTRLRKETGAFTQAEIGRRFQPYFAKHLQLLRWQHHQVDEKLTMKGKNGERYHYILPAFFRLLRHLWRTSRDFAVVLRTYGLDADNVLRSIEHGLAGHHPSLSAPLPIPVNRRPGRIHRSDDGHVEFHVRSPEGRDSAVYDRCRDVYDHLSRRTGVGGFVDDYFHWQGRGFHHCAGKPLWIDPSERTVQHIFFDDNIRISDVDNIVDLRMFEADGVSTRQLSVDETAVFEDMCLVQNDLLHAIEDVEYFVKKVEVCEEKYDHFLAKCQGSTNLQRSTGLHVDVR
;
A
#
# COMPACT_ATOMS: atom_id res chain seq x y z
N MET A 1 -28.36 -33.45 65.09
CA MET A 1 -28.13 -34.86 64.72
C MET A 1 -26.68 -34.96 64.32
N GLU A 2 -25.89 -35.54 65.23
CA GLU A 2 -24.60 -36.26 65.12
C GLU A 2 -23.71 -35.99 63.90
N ASN A 3 -22.38 -35.84 63.97
CA ASN A 3 -21.36 -35.84 65.02
C ASN A 3 -20.09 -35.31 64.30
N GLU A 4 -19.31 -34.38 64.87
CA GLU A 4 -17.99 -34.62 65.51
C GLU A 4 -16.96 -35.34 64.61
N ASN A 5 -15.67 -35.04 64.51
CA ASN A 5 -14.63 -34.26 65.21
C ASN A 5 -13.43 -34.27 64.21
N GLY A 6 -12.40 -33.43 64.23
CA GLY A 6 -11.92 -32.44 65.18
C GLY A 6 -10.83 -31.59 64.48
N GLY A 7 -10.55 -30.39 65.01
CA GLY A 7 -9.37 -30.20 65.86
C GLY A 7 -8.21 -29.66 65.02
N VAL A 8 -8.15 -28.37 64.64
CA VAL A 8 -7.68 -27.19 65.43
C VAL A 8 -6.24 -27.40 65.95
N ILE A 9 -5.27 -26.56 65.58
CA ILE A 9 -4.57 -25.51 66.41
C ILE A 9 -3.12 -25.47 65.86
N ASN A 10 -2.33 -24.40 65.75
CA ASN A 10 -2.50 -22.95 65.80
C ASN A 10 -1.30 -22.28 65.10
N ALA A 11 -1.57 -21.07 64.62
CA ALA A 11 -0.83 -19.80 64.77
C ALA A 11 0.65 -19.79 65.18
N SER A 12 1.50 -19.12 64.38
CA SER A 12 2.02 -17.75 64.64
C SER A 12 3.25 -17.52 63.73
N ALA A 13 3.16 -16.57 62.79
CA ALA A 13 3.58 -15.17 62.92
C ALA A 13 5.08 -14.93 62.64
N ARG A 14 5.32 -14.06 61.65
CA ARG A 14 6.52 -13.24 61.40
C ARG A 14 7.79 -13.96 60.88
N SER A 15 8.12 -13.73 59.62
CA SER A 15 9.33 -13.00 59.21
C SER A 15 9.52 -13.00 57.68
N ASP A 16 9.72 -11.79 57.17
CA ASP A 16 10.75 -11.43 56.19
C ASP A 16 10.65 -11.90 54.73
N ILE A 17 10.07 -10.97 53.96
CA ILE A 17 10.61 -10.39 52.73
C ILE A 17 12.14 -10.57 52.59
N LYS A 18 12.56 -11.48 51.71
CA LYS A 18 13.73 -11.39 50.80
C LYS A 18 14.02 -12.80 50.29
N LEU A 19 13.79 -13.05 49.00
CA LEU A 19 14.57 -13.97 48.15
C LEU A 19 13.79 -14.22 46.84
N HIS A 20 13.99 -13.35 45.85
CA HIS A 20 14.02 -13.69 44.42
C HIS A 20 14.55 -12.48 43.64
N ARG A 21 15.82 -12.17 43.89
CA ARG A 21 16.56 -11.13 43.18
C ARG A 21 18.02 -11.55 43.01
N GLU A 22 18.24 -12.73 42.44
CA GLU A 22 19.58 -13.21 42.06
C GLU A 22 19.48 -14.16 40.85
N SER A 23 19.45 -13.59 39.65
CA SER A 23 19.85 -14.25 38.38
C SER A 23 20.12 -13.23 37.25
N ARG A 24 20.44 -11.98 37.59
CA ARG A 24 20.93 -10.97 36.63
C ARG A 24 22.25 -10.40 37.12
N ARG A 25 23.35 -11.11 36.87
CA ARG A 25 24.74 -10.58 36.81
C ARG A 25 25.72 -11.72 36.53
N ALA A 26 26.04 -11.94 35.26
CA ALA A 26 27.34 -12.48 34.82
C ALA A 26 27.39 -12.50 33.28
N SER A 27 27.82 -11.40 32.68
CA SER A 27 28.77 -11.36 31.55
C SER A 27 28.86 -9.91 31.07
N LEU A 28 29.57 -9.11 31.86
CA LEU A 28 30.14 -7.84 31.46
C LEU A 28 31.62 -8.14 31.31
N HIS A 29 32.10 -8.31 30.09
CA HIS A 29 33.47 -8.02 29.63
C HIS A 29 33.49 -8.21 28.10
N GLY A 30 32.99 -7.18 27.41
CA GLY A 30 33.14 -7.00 25.97
C GLY A 30 33.64 -5.58 25.75
N THR A 31 34.88 -5.48 25.29
CA THR A 31 35.70 -4.31 25.06
C THR A 31 34.92 -3.14 24.44
N ARG A 32 34.96 -1.96 25.09
CA ARG A 32 34.53 -0.68 24.51
C ARG A 32 35.43 -0.36 23.31
N LEU A 33 34.96 -0.67 22.11
CA LEU A 33 35.41 0.03 20.92
C LEU A 33 34.69 1.38 20.89
N ASN A 34 35.44 2.44 21.21
CA ASN A 34 35.11 3.80 20.79
C ASN A 34 35.15 3.84 19.25
N GLY A 35 34.08 3.38 18.62
CA GLY A 35 33.76 3.77 17.25
C GLY A 35 32.86 4.99 17.36
N ALA A 36 33.34 6.14 16.88
CA ALA A 36 32.44 7.23 16.53
C ALA A 36 31.32 6.64 15.69
N LEU A 37 30.08 6.68 16.20
CA LEU A 37 28.91 6.47 15.38
C LEU A 37 29.00 7.55 14.31
N ASP A 38 29.41 7.13 13.12
CA ASP A 38 29.29 7.89 11.90
C ASP A 38 27.82 8.33 11.84
N GLN A 39 27.57 9.59 12.18
CA GLN A 39 26.26 10.20 12.02
C GLN A 39 26.13 10.51 10.54
N SER A 40 26.03 9.46 9.72
CA SER A 40 25.39 9.57 8.43
C SER A 40 24.04 10.25 8.68
N PRO A 41 23.69 11.32 7.96
CA PRO A 41 22.42 11.99 8.17
C PRO A 41 21.32 10.95 8.18
N LYS A 42 20.53 10.89 9.26
CA LYS A 42 19.44 9.92 9.38
C LYS A 42 18.57 10.05 8.13
N SER A 43 18.48 8.97 7.36
CA SER A 43 17.61 8.93 6.19
C SER A 43 16.17 9.23 6.62
N ARG A 44 15.44 10.02 5.83
CA ARG A 44 14.08 10.50 6.15
C ARG A 44 13.16 9.32 6.52
N LYS A 45 12.21 9.45 7.43
CA LYS A 45 11.22 8.38 7.66
C LYS A 45 10.39 8.15 6.38
N LEU A 46 10.06 6.89 6.07
CA LEU A 46 9.13 6.55 4.98
C LEU A 46 7.76 6.17 5.51
N VAL A 47 6.71 6.79 5.00
CA VAL A 47 5.32 6.33 5.17
C VAL A 47 4.83 5.85 3.83
N LEU A 48 4.83 4.54 3.65
CA LEU A 48 4.50 3.89 2.39
C LEU A 48 3.02 3.48 2.40
N HIS A 49 2.22 4.15 1.58
CA HIS A 49 0.83 3.81 1.35
C HIS A 49 0.76 2.83 0.19
N PHE A 50 0.05 1.73 0.37
CA PHE A 50 -0.14 0.72 -0.67
C PHE A 50 -1.62 0.46 -0.86
N ASP A 51 -2.12 0.64 -2.07
CA ASP A 51 -3.31 -0.10 -2.46
C ASP A 51 -3.07 -1.60 -2.36
N ILE A 52 -4.14 -2.37 -2.28
CA ILE A 52 -4.07 -3.82 -2.15
C ILE A 52 -4.08 -4.49 -3.52
N ARG A 53 -5.20 -4.39 -4.26
CA ARG A 53 -5.41 -5.18 -5.50
C ARG A 53 -4.58 -4.62 -6.64
N ASN A 54 -4.03 -5.50 -7.46
CA ASN A 54 -3.08 -5.19 -8.55
C ASN A 54 -1.84 -4.40 -8.10
N THR A 55 -1.64 -4.23 -6.80
CA THR A 55 -0.52 -3.52 -6.21
C THR A 55 0.36 -4.51 -5.47
N ILE A 56 -0.08 -5.02 -4.32
CA ILE A 56 0.67 -6.02 -3.54
C ILE A 56 0.13 -7.44 -3.69
N LEU A 57 -1.01 -7.60 -4.36
CA LEU A 57 -1.61 -8.89 -4.71
C LEU A 57 -2.39 -8.79 -6.03
N VAL A 58 -2.60 -9.93 -6.70
CA VAL A 58 -3.31 -9.99 -7.99
C VAL A 58 -4.82 -10.11 -7.78
N ALA A 59 -5.24 -11.04 -6.93
CA ALA A 59 -6.63 -11.30 -6.59
C ALA A 59 -6.79 -11.33 -5.07
N ASP A 60 -7.85 -10.71 -4.56
CA ASP A 60 -8.15 -10.75 -3.13
C ASP A 60 -8.99 -11.98 -2.78
N SER A 61 -9.04 -12.29 -1.49
CA SER A 61 -9.77 -13.44 -0.95
C SER A 61 -11.27 -13.20 -0.73
N VAL A 62 -11.75 -11.96 -0.88
CA VAL A 62 -13.15 -11.59 -0.60
C VAL A 62 -13.98 -11.63 -1.87
N THR A 63 -13.43 -11.15 -2.98
CA THR A 63 -14.07 -11.31 -4.28
C THR A 63 -13.83 -12.72 -4.75
N ASN A 64 -14.91 -13.42 -5.14
CA ASN A 64 -14.84 -14.78 -5.66
C ASN A 64 -14.27 -14.81 -7.09
N VAL A 65 -13.11 -14.16 -7.26
CA VAL A 65 -12.35 -13.98 -8.50
C VAL A 65 -11.03 -14.70 -8.28
N ASP A 66 -10.68 -15.60 -9.18
CA ASP A 66 -9.41 -16.33 -9.11
C ASP A 66 -8.24 -15.53 -9.71
N VAL A 67 -7.02 -16.04 -9.53
CA VAL A 67 -5.78 -15.38 -10.01
C VAL A 67 -5.77 -15.25 -11.54
N ASP A 68 -6.29 -16.24 -12.25
CA ASP A 68 -6.37 -16.25 -13.71
C ASP A 68 -7.29 -15.12 -14.19
N GLU A 69 -8.49 -15.02 -13.62
CA GLU A 69 -9.47 -13.99 -13.96
C GLU A 69 -8.98 -12.57 -13.64
N ALA A 70 -8.33 -12.39 -12.48
CA ALA A 70 -7.79 -11.10 -12.09
C ALA A 70 -6.62 -10.67 -12.98
N LEU A 71 -5.68 -11.57 -13.28
CA LEU A 71 -4.55 -11.27 -14.16
C LEU A 71 -5.00 -10.95 -15.59
N ASN A 72 -5.97 -11.69 -16.12
CA ASN A 72 -6.58 -11.39 -17.42
C ASN A 72 -7.27 -10.00 -17.42
N THR A 73 -8.01 -9.69 -16.36
CA THR A 73 -8.66 -8.39 -16.21
C THR A 73 -7.65 -7.25 -16.14
N TYR A 74 -6.53 -7.45 -15.42
CA TYR A 74 -5.43 -6.49 -15.41
C TYR A 74 -4.86 -6.28 -16.81
N LEU A 75 -4.56 -7.36 -17.55
CA LEU A 75 -4.05 -7.28 -18.93
C LEU A 75 -5.00 -6.51 -19.87
N ALA A 76 -6.31 -6.73 -19.77
CA ALA A 76 -7.28 -5.92 -20.53
C ALA A 76 -7.21 -4.42 -20.16
N GLY A 77 -6.84 -4.10 -18.92
CA GLY A 77 -6.67 -2.74 -18.41
C GLY A 77 -5.37 -2.04 -18.84
N VAL A 78 -4.36 -2.78 -19.29
CA VAL A 78 -3.06 -2.24 -19.73
C VAL A 78 -2.75 -2.52 -21.21
N THR A 79 -3.74 -2.96 -21.99
CA THR A 79 -3.62 -3.18 -23.44
C THR A 79 -4.51 -2.20 -24.19
N TRP A 80 -3.97 -1.63 -25.28
CA TRP A 80 -4.49 -0.40 -25.88
C TRP A 80 -4.87 -0.59 -27.34
N GLY A 81 -5.90 0.12 -27.78
CA GLY A 81 -6.41 0.05 -29.15
C GLY A 81 -7.40 1.15 -29.47
N PHE A 82 -8.06 0.99 -30.61
CA PHE A 82 -9.06 1.89 -31.13
C PHE A 82 -10.34 1.10 -31.46
N PRO A 83 -11.52 1.58 -31.04
CA PRO A 83 -12.78 1.12 -31.58
C PRO A 83 -12.80 1.34 -33.10
N THR A 84 -13.32 0.38 -33.85
CA THR A 84 -13.52 0.48 -35.30
C THR A 84 -14.95 0.06 -35.65
N ALA A 85 -15.39 0.33 -36.88
CA ALA A 85 -16.70 -0.12 -37.35
C ALA A 85 -16.89 -1.64 -37.20
N ASP A 86 -15.82 -2.41 -37.40
CA ASP A 86 -15.81 -3.87 -37.33
C ASP A 86 -15.45 -4.42 -35.93
N GLY A 87 -15.32 -3.55 -34.92
CA GLY A 87 -15.01 -3.94 -33.55
C GLY A 87 -13.79 -3.20 -32.98
N TRP A 88 -12.61 -3.81 -33.05
CA TRP A 88 -11.43 -3.36 -32.33
C TRP A 88 -10.12 -3.55 -33.11
N ARG A 89 -9.24 -2.54 -33.04
CA ARG A 89 -7.88 -2.60 -33.60
C ARG A 89 -6.84 -2.25 -32.54
N TRP A 90 -5.90 -3.15 -32.31
CA TRP A 90 -4.81 -2.96 -31.36
C TRP A 90 -3.83 -1.85 -31.78
N CYS A 91 -3.33 -1.08 -30.81
CA CYS A 91 -2.21 -0.14 -31.01
C CYS A 91 -0.87 -0.87 -31.04
N SER A 92 -0.74 -1.91 -30.22
CA SER A 92 0.49 -2.65 -29.96
C SER A 92 0.16 -4.04 -29.40
N ASP A 93 1.10 -4.97 -29.55
CA ASP A 93 1.06 -6.30 -28.97
C ASP A 93 1.79 -6.36 -27.61
N THR A 94 2.18 -5.20 -27.08
CA THR A 94 2.86 -5.06 -25.78
C THR A 94 1.96 -4.30 -24.80
N PRO A 95 1.72 -4.84 -23.58
CA PRO A 95 1.07 -4.10 -22.51
C PRO A 95 1.84 -2.84 -22.15
N SER A 96 1.13 -1.80 -21.71
CA SER A 96 1.72 -0.55 -21.27
C SER A 96 0.87 0.09 -20.19
N LEU A 97 1.50 0.59 -19.13
CA LEU A 97 0.82 1.41 -18.13
C LEU A 97 0.37 2.76 -18.67
N LYS A 98 1.18 3.33 -19.57
CA LYS A 98 0.93 4.64 -20.17
C LYS A 98 0.24 4.48 -21.52
N ARG A 99 -0.65 5.41 -21.82
CA ARG A 99 -1.34 5.48 -23.11
C ARG A 99 -0.29 5.63 -24.24
N PRO A 100 -0.18 4.67 -25.18
CA PRO A 100 0.87 4.73 -26.20
C PRO A 100 0.65 5.86 -27.24
N GLN A 101 -0.61 6.21 -27.51
CA GLN A 101 -0.97 7.23 -28.50
C GLN A 101 -2.25 7.97 -28.09
N LYS A 102 -2.35 9.26 -28.44
CA LYS A 102 -3.56 10.07 -28.25
C LYS A 102 -4.78 9.38 -28.89
N GLY A 103 -5.88 9.32 -28.15
CA GLY A 103 -7.15 8.71 -28.59
C GLY A 103 -7.22 7.18 -28.42
N ALA A 104 -6.11 6.51 -28.07
CA ALA A 104 -6.16 5.10 -27.70
C ALA A 104 -6.89 4.92 -26.36
N VAL A 105 -7.74 3.90 -26.29
CA VAL A 105 -8.42 3.48 -25.06
C VAL A 105 -7.96 2.07 -24.69
N THR A 106 -8.12 1.69 -23.43
CA THR A 106 -7.80 0.32 -23.01
C THR A 106 -8.91 -0.62 -23.47
N TYR A 107 -8.56 -1.89 -23.68
CA TYR A 107 -9.59 -2.88 -24.06
C TYR A 107 -10.63 -3.05 -22.95
N TYR A 108 -10.22 -2.95 -21.69
CA TYR A 108 -11.12 -2.90 -20.55
C TYR A 108 -12.15 -1.77 -20.69
N LYS A 109 -11.70 -0.53 -20.96
CA LYS A 109 -12.60 0.62 -21.10
C LYS A 109 -13.53 0.51 -22.30
N TYR A 110 -13.04 -0.06 -23.40
CA TYR A 110 -13.87 -0.38 -24.56
C TYR A 110 -15.00 -1.37 -24.23
N LEU A 111 -14.69 -2.43 -23.47
CA LEU A 111 -15.72 -3.38 -23.03
C LEU A 111 -16.64 -2.75 -21.98
N GLU A 112 -16.12 -1.95 -21.05
CA GLU A 112 -16.92 -1.25 -20.04
C GLU A 112 -17.99 -0.37 -20.71
N ASP A 113 -17.60 0.46 -21.67
CA ASP A 113 -18.51 1.34 -22.42
C ASP A 113 -19.59 0.57 -23.22
N ARG A 114 -19.24 -0.59 -23.78
CA ARG A 114 -20.17 -1.40 -24.59
C ARG A 114 -21.10 -2.28 -23.78
N LEU A 115 -20.65 -2.74 -22.61
CA LEU A 115 -21.33 -3.79 -21.86
C LEU A 115 -22.07 -3.25 -20.65
N VAL A 116 -21.63 -2.13 -20.06
CA VAL A 116 -22.12 -1.66 -18.77
C VAL A 116 -23.04 -0.46 -18.95
N ASN A 117 -24.35 -0.70 -18.90
CA ASN A 117 -25.35 0.37 -18.77
C ASN A 117 -25.81 0.48 -17.30
N GLU A 118 -25.87 -0.65 -16.59
CA GLU A 118 -26.29 -0.73 -15.20
C GLU A 118 -25.33 -1.57 -14.34
N ARG A 119 -25.53 -1.57 -13.02
CA ARG A 119 -24.63 -2.28 -12.09
C ARG A 119 -24.58 -3.80 -12.31
N SER A 120 -25.70 -4.42 -12.68
CA SER A 120 -25.82 -5.86 -12.95
C SER A 120 -24.90 -6.31 -14.08
N ASP A 121 -24.70 -5.45 -15.08
CA ASP A 121 -23.88 -5.73 -16.26
C ASP A 121 -22.39 -5.92 -15.95
N ARG A 122 -21.92 -5.41 -14.80
CA ARG A 122 -20.53 -5.60 -14.36
C ARG A 122 -20.17 -7.08 -14.19
N THR A 123 -21.15 -7.95 -13.97
CA THR A 123 -20.94 -9.41 -13.98
C THR A 123 -20.50 -9.89 -15.36
N ARG A 124 -21.10 -9.37 -16.43
CA ARG A 124 -20.73 -9.70 -17.80
C ARG A 124 -19.36 -9.14 -18.16
N LEU A 125 -19.09 -7.87 -17.80
CA LEU A 125 -17.77 -7.27 -17.99
C LEU A 125 -16.67 -8.15 -17.36
N ARG A 126 -16.84 -8.53 -16.09
CA ARG A 126 -15.90 -9.42 -15.37
C ARG A 126 -15.67 -10.74 -16.07
N LYS A 127 -16.74 -11.37 -16.59
CA LYS A 127 -16.63 -12.64 -17.32
C LYS A 127 -15.83 -12.48 -18.61
N GLU A 128 -16.07 -11.42 -19.37
CA GLU A 128 -15.37 -11.17 -20.64
C GLU A 128 -13.90 -10.77 -20.41
N THR A 129 -13.63 -9.89 -19.45
CA THR A 129 -12.25 -9.48 -19.11
C THR A 129 -11.48 -10.58 -18.40
N GLY A 130 -12.13 -11.41 -17.58
CA GLY A 130 -11.51 -12.52 -16.86
C GLY A 130 -11.06 -13.68 -17.76
N ALA A 131 -11.59 -13.76 -18.99
CA ALA A 131 -11.19 -14.73 -20.00
C ALA A 131 -10.47 -14.08 -21.20
N PHE A 132 -9.94 -12.87 -21.03
CA PHE A 132 -9.42 -12.02 -22.11
C PHE A 132 -8.44 -12.74 -23.03
N THR A 133 -7.40 -13.37 -22.48
CA THR A 133 -6.36 -14.04 -23.30
C THR A 133 -6.78 -15.39 -23.86
N GLN A 134 -7.91 -15.94 -23.38
CA GLN A 134 -8.52 -17.16 -23.91
C GLN A 134 -9.41 -16.86 -25.12
N ALA A 135 -9.91 -15.62 -25.24
CA ALA A 135 -10.64 -15.16 -26.42
C ALA A 135 -9.71 -14.86 -27.59
N GLU A 136 -10.20 -15.04 -28.82
CA GLU A 136 -9.42 -14.80 -30.05
C GLU A 136 -8.83 -13.37 -30.09
N ILE A 137 -9.61 -12.38 -29.65
CA ILE A 137 -9.21 -10.97 -29.65
C ILE A 137 -7.99 -10.69 -28.76
N GLY A 138 -7.86 -11.39 -27.63
CA GLY A 138 -6.81 -11.23 -26.64
C GLY A 138 -5.69 -12.25 -26.73
N ARG A 139 -5.80 -13.27 -27.62
CA ARG A 139 -4.82 -14.37 -27.75
C ARG A 139 -3.37 -13.89 -27.91
N ARG A 140 -3.16 -12.76 -28.57
CA ARG A 140 -1.83 -12.15 -28.75
C ARG A 140 -1.12 -11.80 -27.42
N PHE A 141 -1.86 -11.58 -26.34
CA PHE A 141 -1.32 -11.27 -25.02
C PHE A 141 -1.18 -12.51 -24.12
N GLN A 142 -1.55 -13.70 -24.63
CA GLN A 142 -1.40 -14.96 -23.91
C GLN A 142 0.04 -15.23 -23.43
N PRO A 143 1.12 -14.88 -24.17
CA PRO A 143 2.48 -15.05 -23.67
C PRO A 143 2.75 -14.27 -22.37
N TYR A 144 2.21 -13.05 -22.24
CA TYR A 144 2.31 -12.27 -21.00
C TYR A 144 1.54 -12.95 -19.87
N PHE A 145 0.29 -13.36 -20.13
CA PHE A 145 -0.51 -14.08 -19.14
C PHE A 145 0.20 -15.34 -18.63
N ALA A 146 0.67 -16.21 -19.54
CA ALA A 146 1.32 -17.46 -19.18
C ALA A 146 2.62 -17.26 -18.41
N LYS A 147 3.47 -16.31 -18.85
CA LYS A 147 4.71 -15.95 -18.14
C LYS A 147 4.40 -15.53 -16.70
N HIS A 148 3.48 -14.59 -16.52
CA HIS A 148 3.19 -14.00 -15.21
C HIS A 148 2.46 -14.96 -14.28
N LEU A 149 1.54 -15.77 -14.81
CA LEU A 149 0.88 -16.82 -14.04
C LEU A 149 1.91 -17.84 -13.52
N GLN A 150 2.88 -18.24 -14.36
CA GLN A 150 3.96 -19.15 -13.95
C GLN A 150 4.87 -18.54 -12.87
N LEU A 151 5.17 -17.24 -12.95
CA LEU A 151 5.97 -16.52 -11.94
C LEU A 151 5.22 -16.36 -10.61
N LEU A 152 3.89 -16.20 -10.65
CA LEU A 152 3.04 -16.13 -9.47
C LEU A 152 2.87 -17.47 -8.75
N ARG A 153 3.17 -18.59 -9.43
CA ARG A 153 2.95 -19.93 -8.88
C ARG A 153 3.75 -20.12 -7.60
N TRP A 154 3.11 -20.70 -6.60
CA TRP A 154 3.79 -21.09 -5.36
C TRP A 154 4.71 -22.29 -5.63
N GLN A 155 6.02 -22.05 -5.67
CA GLN A 155 7.01 -23.07 -6.02
C GLN A 155 7.58 -23.81 -4.79
N HIS A 156 7.08 -23.53 -3.60
CA HIS A 156 7.59 -24.15 -2.37
C HIS A 156 6.85 -25.45 -2.05
N HIS A 157 7.59 -26.47 -1.60
CA HIS A 157 7.04 -27.78 -1.24
C HIS A 157 5.94 -27.71 -0.18
N GLN A 158 6.10 -26.82 0.80
CA GLN A 158 5.11 -26.62 1.86
C GLN A 158 4.10 -25.57 1.41
N VAL A 159 2.84 -25.99 1.28
CA VAL A 159 1.72 -25.09 0.99
C VAL A 159 1.21 -24.48 2.29
N ASP A 160 1.01 -23.17 2.29
CA ASP A 160 0.42 -22.44 3.40
C ASP A 160 -0.83 -21.70 2.91
N GLU A 161 -1.99 -22.00 3.50
CA GLU A 161 -3.28 -21.45 3.04
C GLU A 161 -3.45 -19.95 3.34
N LYS A 162 -2.66 -19.39 4.26
CA LYS A 162 -2.68 -17.95 4.55
C LYS A 162 -1.78 -17.16 3.60
N LEU A 163 -0.81 -17.83 2.97
CA LEU A 163 0.16 -17.22 2.05
C LEU A 163 -0.11 -17.56 0.59
N THR A 164 -1.08 -18.44 0.33
CA THR A 164 -1.44 -18.89 -1.01
C THR A 164 -2.90 -18.68 -1.32
N MET A 165 -3.20 -18.58 -2.60
CA MET A 165 -4.55 -18.62 -3.13
C MET A 165 -4.65 -19.61 -4.29
N LYS A 166 -5.85 -20.11 -4.56
CA LYS A 166 -6.10 -21.08 -5.63
C LYS A 166 -6.40 -20.35 -6.94
N GLY A 167 -5.81 -20.81 -8.04
CA GLY A 167 -6.27 -20.46 -9.38
C GLY A 167 -7.27 -21.48 -9.93
N LYS A 168 -7.68 -21.27 -11.18
CA LYS A 168 -8.77 -22.03 -11.81
C LYS A 168 -8.51 -23.53 -11.94
N ASN A 169 -7.24 -23.90 -12.14
CA ASN A 169 -6.77 -25.27 -12.27
C ASN A 169 -6.47 -25.95 -10.92
N GLY A 170 -6.74 -25.29 -9.79
CA GLY A 170 -6.43 -25.78 -8.45
C GLY A 170 -4.97 -25.58 -8.02
N GLU A 171 -4.12 -25.04 -8.89
CA GLU A 171 -2.75 -24.65 -8.53
C GLU A 171 -2.76 -23.53 -7.48
N ARG A 172 -1.67 -23.46 -6.71
CA ARG A 172 -1.48 -22.46 -5.67
C ARG A 172 -0.58 -21.35 -6.20
N TYR A 173 -0.96 -20.11 -5.90
CA TYR A 173 -0.23 -18.90 -6.25
C TYR A 173 0.05 -18.09 -4.99
N HIS A 174 1.09 -17.26 -5.01
CA HIS A 174 1.37 -16.32 -3.92
C HIS A 174 0.17 -15.40 -3.70
N TYR A 175 -0.35 -15.35 -2.47
CA TYR A 175 -1.44 -14.44 -2.12
C TYR A 175 -0.95 -12.98 -2.09
N ILE A 176 0.24 -12.73 -1.52
CA ILE A 176 0.92 -11.44 -1.54
C ILE A 176 2.20 -11.60 -2.36
N LEU A 177 2.47 -10.61 -3.23
CA LEU A 177 3.64 -10.64 -4.12
C LEU A 177 4.94 -10.77 -3.32
N PRO A 178 5.87 -11.65 -3.75
CA PRO A 178 7.18 -11.77 -3.11
C PRO A 178 7.96 -10.45 -3.03
N ALA A 179 7.78 -9.56 -4.02
CA ALA A 179 8.41 -8.24 -4.04
C ALA A 179 8.04 -7.37 -2.82
N PHE A 180 6.81 -7.51 -2.29
CA PHE A 180 6.38 -6.76 -1.12
C PHE A 180 7.07 -7.25 0.17
N PHE A 181 7.17 -8.57 0.37
CA PHE A 181 7.95 -9.11 1.49
C PHE A 181 9.44 -8.76 1.36
N ARG A 182 9.97 -8.68 0.13
CA ARG A 182 11.34 -8.26 -0.13
C ARG A 182 11.58 -6.79 0.26
N LEU A 183 10.62 -5.90 0.03
CA LEU A 183 10.64 -4.53 0.52
C LEU A 183 10.67 -4.47 2.06
N LEU A 184 9.75 -5.16 2.74
CA LEU A 184 9.72 -5.17 4.21
C LEU A 184 11.04 -5.67 4.81
N ARG A 185 11.61 -6.72 4.22
CA ARG A 185 12.92 -7.25 4.61
C ARG A 185 14.04 -6.23 4.35
N HIS A 186 13.99 -5.49 3.23
CA HIS A 186 14.96 -4.45 2.92
C HIS A 186 14.96 -3.37 4.01
N LEU A 187 13.79 -2.76 4.24
CA LEU A 187 13.61 -1.65 5.17
C LEU A 187 14.03 -2.05 6.60
N TRP A 188 13.68 -3.28 7.01
CA TRP A 188 14.12 -3.82 8.30
C TRP A 188 15.64 -3.99 8.39
N ARG A 189 16.27 -4.61 7.38
CA ARG A 189 17.72 -4.88 7.39
C ARG A 189 18.57 -3.63 7.30
N THR A 190 18.08 -2.60 6.62
CA THR A 190 18.75 -1.28 6.54
C THR A 190 18.46 -0.39 7.74
N SER A 191 17.74 -0.90 8.76
CA SER A 191 17.32 -0.13 9.95
C SER A 191 16.59 1.17 9.59
N ARG A 192 15.83 1.15 8.48
CA ARG A 192 15.06 2.31 8.03
C ARG A 192 13.95 2.59 9.03
N ASP A 193 13.71 3.86 9.35
CA ASP A 193 12.48 4.27 10.02
C ASP A 193 11.35 4.30 8.98
N PHE A 194 10.33 3.46 9.17
CA PHE A 194 9.22 3.37 8.23
C PHE A 194 7.88 3.00 8.89
N ALA A 195 6.81 3.28 8.16
CA ALA A 195 5.49 2.72 8.35
C ALA A 195 4.90 2.29 7.00
N VAL A 196 4.14 1.20 7.02
CA VAL A 196 3.31 0.78 5.88
C VAL A 196 1.85 0.94 6.22
N VAL A 197 1.12 1.62 5.33
CA VAL A 197 -0.31 1.89 5.44
C VAL A 197 -1.01 1.26 4.24
N LEU A 198 -1.65 0.11 4.45
CA LEU A 198 -2.52 -0.46 3.43
C LEU A 198 -3.77 0.40 3.27
N ARG A 199 -4.15 0.66 2.03
CA ARG A 199 -5.30 1.47 1.62
C ARG A 199 -6.17 0.62 0.72
N THR A 200 -7.47 0.59 0.94
CA THR A 200 -8.38 -0.20 0.09
C THR A 200 -9.78 0.38 0.17
N TYR A 201 -10.50 0.36 -0.95
CA TYR A 201 -11.95 0.56 -0.95
C TYR A 201 -12.73 -0.72 -0.60
N GLY A 202 -12.03 -1.86 -0.57
CA GLY A 202 -12.59 -3.19 -0.33
C GLY A 202 -12.62 -3.62 1.13
N LEU A 203 -12.96 -4.89 1.34
CA LEU A 203 -13.09 -5.53 2.66
C LEU A 203 -11.92 -6.48 2.98
N ASP A 204 -10.90 -6.49 2.13
CA ASP A 204 -9.81 -7.46 2.12
C ASP A 204 -8.65 -7.11 3.08
N ALA A 205 -8.59 -5.88 3.58
CA ALA A 205 -7.52 -5.41 4.45
C ALA A 205 -7.22 -6.33 5.66
N ASP A 206 -8.24 -6.84 6.36
CA ASP A 206 -8.01 -7.73 7.53
C ASP A 206 -7.32 -9.05 7.12
N ASN A 207 -7.77 -9.67 6.03
CA ASN A 207 -7.16 -10.91 5.52
C ASN A 207 -5.72 -10.68 5.06
N VAL A 208 -5.47 -9.56 4.37
CA VAL A 208 -4.12 -9.19 3.92
C VAL A 208 -3.20 -8.92 5.11
N LEU A 209 -3.64 -8.15 6.11
CA LEU A 209 -2.86 -7.87 7.32
C LEU A 209 -2.52 -9.16 8.08
N ARG A 210 -3.46 -10.12 8.19
CA ARG A 210 -3.20 -11.43 8.79
C ARG A 210 -2.18 -12.24 8.00
N SER A 211 -2.25 -12.22 6.68
CA SER A 211 -1.28 -12.90 5.82
C SER A 211 0.12 -12.30 5.96
N ILE A 212 0.23 -10.96 6.01
CA ILE A 212 1.48 -10.24 6.27
C ILE A 212 2.05 -10.64 7.63
N GLU A 213 1.27 -10.56 8.71
CA GLU A 213 1.70 -10.95 10.06
C GLU A 213 2.21 -12.41 10.07
N HIS A 214 1.46 -13.32 9.45
CA HIS A 214 1.82 -14.74 9.37
C HIS A 214 3.14 -14.95 8.60
N GLY A 215 3.32 -14.25 7.48
CA GLY A 215 4.58 -14.28 6.73
C GLY A 215 5.75 -13.73 7.55
N LEU A 216 5.59 -12.55 8.16
CA LEU A 216 6.60 -11.89 8.99
C LEU A 216 7.00 -12.72 10.22
N ALA A 217 6.13 -13.58 10.73
CA ALA A 217 6.44 -14.53 11.78
C ALA A 217 7.37 -15.68 11.32
N GLY A 218 7.84 -15.67 10.07
CA GLY A 218 8.80 -16.65 9.53
C GLY A 218 8.17 -17.81 8.76
N HIS A 219 6.86 -17.74 8.46
CA HIS A 219 6.17 -18.80 7.72
C HIS A 219 6.29 -18.63 6.19
N HIS A 220 6.69 -17.47 5.70
CA HIS A 220 6.91 -17.28 4.26
C HIS A 220 8.30 -17.77 3.85
N PRO A 221 8.46 -18.71 2.88
CA PRO A 221 9.75 -19.30 2.55
C PRO A 221 10.81 -18.32 2.03
N SER A 222 10.41 -17.18 1.47
CA SER A 222 11.35 -16.10 1.08
C SER A 222 11.93 -15.33 2.27
N LEU A 223 11.35 -15.46 3.46
CA LEU A 223 11.84 -14.87 4.70
C LEU A 223 12.67 -15.91 5.45
N SER A 224 13.99 -15.76 5.38
CA SER A 224 14.95 -16.67 6.04
C SER A 224 14.87 -16.68 7.57
N ALA A 225 14.20 -15.70 8.16
CA ALA A 225 14.00 -15.55 9.60
C ALA A 225 12.78 -14.65 9.86
N PRO A 226 12.13 -14.77 11.03
CA PRO A 226 11.08 -13.84 11.44
C PRO A 226 11.58 -12.39 11.44
N LEU A 227 10.72 -11.48 10.98
CA LEU A 227 10.96 -10.04 11.00
C LEU A 227 10.05 -9.42 12.08
N PRO A 228 10.58 -8.86 13.18
CA PRO A 228 9.77 -8.36 14.29
C PRO A 228 9.19 -6.96 13.98
N ILE A 229 8.49 -6.86 12.85
CA ILE A 229 7.75 -5.67 12.43
C ILE A 229 6.31 -5.83 12.97
N PRO A 230 5.82 -4.91 13.81
CA PRO A 230 4.48 -5.02 14.36
C PRO A 230 3.41 -4.83 13.28
N VAL A 231 2.33 -5.61 13.36
CA VAL A 231 1.18 -5.51 12.43
C VAL A 231 -0.10 -5.24 13.23
N ASN A 232 -0.78 -4.14 12.91
CA ASN A 232 -2.15 -3.91 13.39
C ASN A 232 -3.15 -4.53 12.41
N ARG A 233 -3.76 -5.65 12.81
CA ARG A 233 -4.76 -6.41 12.02
C ARG A 233 -6.13 -5.75 11.93
N ARG A 234 -6.39 -4.67 12.68
CA ARG A 234 -7.67 -3.97 12.68
C ARG A 234 -7.54 -2.72 11.83
N PRO A 235 -7.91 -2.76 10.54
CA PRO A 235 -7.80 -1.58 9.69
C PRO A 235 -8.72 -0.48 10.22
N GLY A 236 -8.24 0.76 10.23
CA GLY A 236 -9.09 1.93 10.47
C GLY A 236 -10.11 2.14 9.33
N ARG A 237 -10.87 3.22 9.41
CA ARG A 237 -11.76 3.66 8.33
C ARG A 237 -11.47 5.12 8.02
N ILE A 238 -11.60 5.49 6.76
CA ILE A 238 -11.61 6.88 6.35
C ILE A 238 -13.06 7.18 5.95
N HIS A 239 -13.60 8.25 6.51
CA HIS A 239 -14.92 8.75 6.16
C HIS A 239 -14.78 10.12 5.51
N ARG A 240 -15.63 10.40 4.52
CA ARG A 240 -15.74 11.72 3.91
C ARG A 240 -17.18 12.22 3.97
N SER A 241 -17.35 13.39 4.57
CA SER A 241 -18.63 14.10 4.60
C SER A 241 -18.93 14.75 3.23
N ASP A 242 -20.17 15.18 3.04
CA ASP A 242 -20.63 15.76 1.76
C ASP A 242 -19.88 17.04 1.37
N ASP A 243 -19.40 17.82 2.34
CA ASP A 243 -18.57 19.02 2.11
C ASP A 243 -17.10 18.70 1.82
N GLY A 244 -16.73 17.42 1.77
CA GLY A 244 -15.39 16.95 1.43
C GLY A 244 -14.41 16.94 2.62
N HIS A 245 -14.90 17.17 3.84
CA HIS A 245 -14.13 16.99 5.06
C HIS A 245 -13.79 15.51 5.28
N VAL A 246 -12.60 15.24 5.84
CA VAL A 246 -11.99 13.91 5.88
C VAL A 246 -11.70 13.51 7.32
N GLU A 247 -12.22 12.36 7.72
CA GLU A 247 -12.03 11.82 9.06
C GLU A 247 -11.30 10.47 9.00
N PHE A 248 -10.24 10.33 9.77
CA PHE A 248 -9.51 9.08 9.97
C PHE A 248 -9.92 8.45 11.31
N HIS A 249 -10.70 7.39 11.23
CA HIS A 249 -11.16 6.58 12.36
C HIS A 249 -10.16 5.46 12.62
N VAL A 250 -9.39 5.57 13.71
CA VAL A 250 -8.33 4.62 14.06
C VAL A 250 -8.87 3.57 15.02
N ARG A 251 -8.65 2.29 14.69
CA ARG A 251 -9.02 1.17 15.54
C ARG A 251 -7.83 0.63 16.33
N SER A 252 -8.09 0.36 17.61
CA SER A 252 -7.13 -0.32 18.49
C SER A 252 -6.97 -1.79 18.07
N PRO A 253 -5.89 -2.47 18.51
CA PRO A 253 -5.74 -3.91 18.31
C PRO A 253 -6.93 -4.74 18.84
N GLU A 254 -7.59 -4.25 19.90
CA GLU A 254 -8.80 -4.85 20.49
C GLU A 254 -10.07 -4.58 19.66
N GLY A 255 -9.97 -3.79 18.58
CA GLY A 255 -11.06 -3.51 17.64
C GLY A 255 -12.02 -2.40 18.07
N ARG A 256 -11.69 -1.63 19.11
CA ARG A 256 -12.45 -0.45 19.52
C ARG A 256 -11.96 0.79 18.77
N ASP A 257 -12.86 1.71 18.49
CA ASP A 257 -12.47 3.03 18.00
C ASP A 257 -11.65 3.72 19.08
N SER A 258 -10.43 4.12 18.71
CA SER A 258 -9.41 4.60 19.63
C SER A 258 -9.14 6.09 19.49
N ALA A 259 -9.32 6.63 18.28
CA ALA A 259 -9.18 8.04 17.97
C ALA A 259 -9.88 8.34 16.64
N VAL A 260 -10.35 9.57 16.50
CA VAL A 260 -10.78 10.15 15.22
C VAL A 260 -9.92 11.38 14.97
N TYR A 261 -9.35 11.48 13.77
CA TYR A 261 -8.56 12.62 13.33
C TYR A 261 -9.27 13.29 12.16
N ASP A 262 -9.67 14.54 12.35
CA ASP A 262 -10.53 15.29 11.43
C ASP A 262 -9.82 16.55 10.88
N ARG A 263 -8.76 17.03 11.54
CA ARG A 263 -7.88 18.08 11.04
C ARG A 263 -6.78 17.50 10.16
N CYS A 264 -6.55 18.12 9.00
CA CYS A 264 -5.53 17.68 8.04
C CYS A 264 -4.14 17.50 8.68
N ARG A 265 -3.71 18.45 9.52
CA ARG A 265 -2.43 18.37 10.24
C ARG A 265 -2.37 17.19 11.21
N ASP A 266 -3.45 16.97 11.97
CA ASP A 266 -3.49 15.87 12.94
C ASP A 266 -3.46 14.51 12.24
N VAL A 267 -4.13 14.38 11.08
CA VAL A 267 -4.05 13.18 10.23
C VAL A 267 -2.63 12.96 9.71
N TYR A 268 -1.99 14.00 9.16
CA TYR A 268 -0.62 13.91 8.65
C TYR A 268 0.38 13.52 9.75
N ASP A 269 0.32 14.19 10.90
CA ASP A 269 1.17 13.91 12.07
C ASP A 269 0.94 12.50 12.60
N HIS A 270 -0.32 12.07 12.68
CA HIS A 270 -0.66 10.72 13.10
C HIS A 270 -0.01 9.70 12.18
N LEU A 271 -0.21 9.82 10.86
CA LEU A 271 0.38 8.92 9.85
C LEU A 271 1.91 8.94 9.89
N SER A 272 2.51 10.13 10.03
CA SER A 272 3.96 10.35 10.12
C SER A 272 4.59 9.71 11.36
N ARG A 273 3.86 9.58 12.47
CA ARG A 273 4.33 8.94 13.71
C ARG A 273 4.11 7.44 13.75
N ARG A 274 3.39 6.86 12.79
CA ARG A 274 3.11 5.41 12.76
C ARG A 274 4.40 4.60 12.62
N THR A 275 4.32 3.34 13.03
CA THR A 275 5.38 2.35 12.84
C THR A 275 4.74 1.02 12.44
N GLY A 276 5.53 0.13 11.85
CA GLY A 276 5.07 -1.19 11.44
C GLY A 276 4.07 -1.16 10.28
N VAL A 277 3.20 -2.15 10.23
CA VAL A 277 2.18 -2.30 9.17
C VAL A 277 0.79 -2.12 9.76
N GLY A 278 -0.05 -1.33 9.11
CA GLY A 278 -1.48 -1.25 9.39
C GLY A 278 -2.24 -0.89 8.12
N GLY A 279 -3.51 -0.54 8.25
CA GLY A 279 -4.26 -0.07 7.10
C GLY A 279 -5.53 0.68 7.45
N PHE A 280 -6.16 1.22 6.40
CA PHE A 280 -7.43 1.92 6.43
C PHE A 280 -8.30 1.47 5.27
N VAL A 281 -9.60 1.37 5.52
CA VAL A 281 -10.60 1.24 4.46
C VAL A 281 -11.05 2.64 4.06
N ASP A 282 -10.80 3.01 2.80
CA ASP A 282 -11.20 4.28 2.19
C ASP A 282 -12.71 4.33 1.88
N ASP A 283 -13.27 5.54 1.77
CA ASP A 283 -14.72 5.75 1.60
C ASP A 283 -15.18 5.52 0.15
N TYR A 284 -15.47 4.26 -0.19
CA TYR A 284 -15.91 3.89 -1.54
C TYR A 284 -17.24 4.55 -1.91
N PHE A 285 -18.17 4.67 -0.97
CA PHE A 285 -19.50 5.22 -1.25
C PHE A 285 -19.43 6.70 -1.56
N HIS A 286 -18.59 7.46 -0.83
CA HIS A 286 -18.33 8.85 -1.16
C HIS A 286 -17.70 9.01 -2.54
N TRP A 287 -16.65 8.22 -2.84
CA TRP A 287 -15.98 8.27 -4.15
C TRP A 287 -16.94 7.93 -5.31
N GLN A 288 -17.74 6.86 -5.15
CA GLN A 288 -18.76 6.47 -6.12
C GLN A 288 -19.85 7.54 -6.28
N GLY A 289 -20.33 8.14 -5.18
CA GLY A 289 -21.36 9.18 -5.20
C GLY A 289 -20.93 10.46 -5.92
N ARG A 290 -19.62 10.68 -6.05
CA ARG A 290 -19.00 11.79 -6.80
C ARG A 290 -18.55 11.39 -8.20
N GLY A 291 -19.06 10.28 -8.74
CA GLY A 291 -18.76 9.83 -10.09
C GLY A 291 -17.30 9.39 -10.29
N PHE A 292 -16.66 8.89 -9.23
CA PHE A 292 -15.25 8.47 -9.23
C PHE A 292 -14.23 9.59 -9.49
N HIS A 293 -14.63 10.85 -9.30
CA HIS A 293 -13.74 12.00 -9.48
C HIS A 293 -12.57 12.00 -8.50
N HIS A 294 -11.39 12.43 -8.95
CA HIS A 294 -10.15 12.38 -8.14
C HIS A 294 -10.23 13.17 -6.82
N CYS A 295 -10.95 14.31 -6.78
CA CYS A 295 -11.18 15.06 -5.52
C CYS A 295 -11.84 14.21 -4.42
N ALA A 296 -12.61 13.20 -4.82
CA ALA A 296 -13.31 12.29 -3.91
C ALA A 296 -12.52 10.98 -3.66
N GLY A 297 -11.33 10.86 -4.27
CA GLY A 297 -10.43 9.71 -4.18
C GLY A 297 -9.78 9.54 -2.81
N LYS A 298 -8.71 8.75 -2.76
CA LYS A 298 -7.96 8.44 -1.53
C LYS A 298 -7.16 9.67 -1.10
N PRO A 299 -7.41 10.26 0.08
CA PRO A 299 -6.69 11.46 0.51
C PRO A 299 -5.24 11.13 0.84
N LEU A 300 -4.34 12.02 0.38
CA LEU A 300 -2.91 12.03 0.70
C LEU A 300 -2.44 13.48 0.90
N TRP A 301 -1.63 13.71 1.93
CA TRP A 301 -1.06 15.02 2.22
C TRP A 301 0.45 15.02 2.04
N ILE A 302 0.97 16.09 1.45
CA ILE A 302 2.40 16.39 1.32
C ILE A 302 2.70 17.69 2.06
N ASP A 303 3.79 17.69 2.82
CA ASP A 303 4.33 18.87 3.47
C ASP A 303 5.79 19.10 3.03
N PRO A 304 6.04 19.99 2.07
CA PRO A 304 7.41 20.31 1.64
C PRO A 304 8.27 21.00 2.70
N SER A 305 7.65 21.55 3.76
CA SER A 305 8.36 22.17 4.88
C SER A 305 8.91 21.12 5.84
N GLU A 306 8.24 19.98 5.95
CA GLU A 306 8.67 18.83 6.75
C GLU A 306 9.64 17.95 5.96
N ARG A 307 10.93 18.03 6.33
CA ARG A 307 12.02 17.35 5.62
C ARG A 307 12.37 16.00 6.22
N THR A 308 11.81 15.62 7.35
CA THR A 308 12.17 14.38 8.04
C THR A 308 11.33 13.18 7.64
N VAL A 309 10.24 13.39 6.87
CA VAL A 309 9.30 12.33 6.47
C VAL A 309 9.00 12.41 4.96
N GLN A 310 8.85 11.26 4.30
CA GLN A 310 8.26 11.14 2.97
C GLN A 310 7.03 10.27 3.01
N HIS A 311 5.96 10.70 2.36
CA HIS A 311 4.84 9.83 2.05
C HIS A 311 4.95 9.40 0.58
N ILE A 312 4.84 8.10 0.32
CA ILE A 312 4.86 7.52 -1.04
C ILE A 312 3.63 6.62 -1.17
N PHE A 313 2.82 6.82 -2.20
CA PHE A 313 1.59 6.07 -2.45
C PHE A 313 1.72 5.22 -3.71
N PHE A 314 1.55 3.91 -3.55
CA PHE A 314 1.53 2.92 -4.63
C PHE A 314 0.09 2.50 -4.91
N ASP A 315 -0.34 2.66 -6.15
CA ASP A 315 -1.68 2.25 -6.58
C ASP A 315 -1.66 1.99 -8.09
N ASP A 316 -2.28 0.92 -8.55
CA ASP A 316 -2.36 0.59 -9.96
C ASP A 316 -3.25 1.56 -10.76
N ASN A 317 -4.07 2.38 -10.09
CA ASN A 317 -4.98 3.40 -10.66
C ASN A 317 -4.49 4.84 -10.47
N ILE A 318 -3.23 5.06 -10.07
CA ILE A 318 -2.62 6.38 -10.22
C ILE A 318 -2.46 6.68 -11.72
N ARG A 319 -3.12 7.75 -12.19
CA ARG A 319 -3.14 8.17 -13.60
C ARG A 319 -2.77 9.64 -13.68
N ILE A 320 -1.47 9.91 -13.69
CA ILE A 320 -0.92 11.26 -13.56
C ILE A 320 -1.38 12.21 -14.67
N SER A 321 -1.56 11.70 -15.89
CA SER A 321 -1.97 12.50 -17.05
C SER A 321 -3.47 12.42 -17.35
N ASP A 322 -4.28 11.91 -16.41
CA ASP A 322 -5.72 11.73 -16.61
C ASP A 322 -6.51 12.41 -15.49
N VAL A 323 -7.76 12.79 -15.78
CA VAL A 323 -8.66 13.39 -14.79
C VAL A 323 -9.14 12.37 -13.76
N ASP A 324 -9.06 11.08 -14.09
CA ASP A 324 -9.50 9.94 -13.30
C ASP A 324 -8.39 9.40 -12.38
N ASN A 325 -7.64 10.29 -11.72
CA ASN A 325 -6.62 9.87 -10.75
C ASN A 325 -7.26 9.40 -9.44
N ILE A 326 -6.83 8.26 -8.87
CA ILE A 326 -7.46 7.69 -7.68
C ILE A 326 -7.08 8.41 -6.37
N VAL A 327 -6.00 9.20 -6.37
CA VAL A 327 -5.48 9.89 -5.18
C VAL A 327 -5.91 11.36 -5.18
N ASP A 328 -6.55 11.78 -4.09
CA ASP A 328 -6.82 13.19 -3.77
C ASP A 328 -5.56 13.77 -3.09
N LEU A 329 -4.67 14.33 -3.90
CA LEU A 329 -3.40 14.89 -3.43
C LEU A 329 -3.59 16.32 -2.92
N ARG A 330 -3.17 16.54 -1.67
CA ARG A 330 -3.24 17.82 -0.97
C ARG A 330 -1.86 18.25 -0.52
N MET A 331 -1.58 19.54 -0.60
CA MET A 331 -0.33 20.12 -0.12
C MET A 331 -0.61 21.10 1.00
N PHE A 332 0.21 21.06 2.05
CA PHE A 332 0.18 22.07 3.11
C PHE A 332 0.72 23.40 2.60
N GLU A 333 0.06 24.48 3.03
CA GLU A 333 0.53 25.84 2.80
C GLU A 333 1.66 26.21 3.77
N ALA A 334 2.27 27.38 3.53
CA ALA A 334 3.37 27.88 4.35
C ALA A 334 3.01 28.11 5.84
N ASP A 335 1.71 28.21 6.16
CA ASP A 335 1.22 28.30 7.54
C ASP A 335 1.30 26.95 8.29
N GLY A 336 1.55 25.86 7.58
CA GLY A 336 1.64 24.51 8.12
C GLY A 336 0.31 23.92 8.61
N VAL A 337 -0.82 24.59 8.39
CA VAL A 337 -2.14 24.14 8.90
C VAL A 337 -3.14 24.01 7.77
N SER A 338 -3.19 25.00 6.90
CA SER A 338 -4.07 25.01 5.74
C SER A 338 -3.54 24.06 4.68
N THR A 339 -4.46 23.47 3.93
CA THR A 339 -4.13 22.59 2.80
C THR A 339 -4.93 23.01 1.60
N ARG A 340 -4.30 22.94 0.42
CA ARG A 340 -5.01 23.02 -0.85
C ARG A 340 -4.93 21.71 -1.59
N GLN A 341 -5.97 21.44 -2.37
CA GLN A 341 -5.93 20.36 -3.33
C GLN A 341 -5.07 20.77 -4.53
N LEU A 342 -4.28 19.84 -5.07
CA LEU A 342 -3.48 20.08 -6.26
C LEU A 342 -4.29 19.86 -7.54
N SER A 343 -4.01 20.66 -8.57
CA SER A 343 -4.49 20.40 -9.93
C SER A 343 -3.83 19.17 -10.54
N VAL A 344 -4.31 18.71 -11.71
CA VAL A 344 -3.71 17.57 -12.43
C VAL A 344 -2.26 17.84 -12.79
N ASP A 345 -1.95 19.03 -13.32
CA ASP A 345 -0.60 19.41 -13.72
C ASP A 345 0.35 19.50 -12.51
N GLU A 346 -0.12 20.05 -11.39
CA GLU A 346 0.68 20.10 -10.16
C GLU A 346 0.88 18.70 -9.55
N THR A 347 -0.15 17.84 -9.62
CA THR A 347 -0.06 16.45 -9.17
C THR A 347 0.98 15.66 -9.96
N ALA A 348 1.15 15.98 -11.25
CA ALA A 348 2.12 15.31 -12.11
C ALA A 348 3.57 15.52 -11.70
N VAL A 349 3.88 16.62 -11.01
CA VAL A 349 5.21 16.86 -10.43
C VAL A 349 5.59 15.78 -9.41
N PHE A 350 4.60 15.14 -8.78
CA PHE A 350 4.81 14.13 -7.74
C PHE A 350 4.86 12.69 -8.26
N GLU A 351 4.83 12.47 -9.59
CA GLU A 351 5.03 11.15 -10.21
C GLU A 351 6.43 10.60 -9.93
N ASP A 352 6.49 9.35 -9.49
CA ASP A 352 7.69 8.67 -8.98
C ASP A 352 8.40 9.46 -7.87
N MET A 353 7.68 10.29 -7.11
CA MET A 353 8.19 10.97 -5.91
C MET A 353 7.32 10.65 -4.69
N CYS A 354 6.04 10.99 -4.79
CA CYS A 354 5.05 10.69 -3.77
C CYS A 354 3.92 9.81 -4.32
N LEU A 355 3.80 9.70 -5.64
CA LEU A 355 2.79 8.90 -6.33
C LEU A 355 3.48 7.92 -7.29
N VAL A 356 3.19 6.63 -7.14
CA VAL A 356 3.73 5.57 -8.00
C VAL A 356 2.56 4.78 -8.59
N GLN A 357 2.38 4.91 -9.92
CA GLN A 357 1.52 3.97 -10.64
C GLN A 357 2.15 2.58 -10.59
N ASN A 358 1.45 1.63 -9.97
CA ASN A 358 1.99 0.27 -9.84
C ASN A 358 1.96 -0.49 -11.17
N ASP A 359 3.11 -1.08 -11.53
CA ASP A 359 3.21 -2.05 -12.61
C ASP A 359 3.14 -3.46 -12.03
N LEU A 360 1.96 -4.10 -12.12
CA LEU A 360 1.75 -5.43 -11.56
C LEU A 360 2.63 -6.46 -12.26
N LEU A 361 2.79 -6.35 -13.58
CA LEU A 361 3.61 -7.28 -14.35
C LEU A 361 5.07 -7.19 -13.91
N HIS A 362 5.60 -5.98 -13.82
CA HIS A 362 6.98 -5.78 -13.35
C HIS A 362 7.15 -6.18 -11.87
N ALA A 363 6.16 -5.91 -11.01
CA ALA A 363 6.20 -6.34 -9.60
C ALA A 363 6.18 -7.86 -9.42
N ILE A 364 5.63 -8.60 -10.39
CA ILE A 364 5.69 -10.08 -10.45
C ILE A 364 7.05 -10.54 -10.99
N GLU A 365 7.60 -9.86 -12.00
CA GLU A 365 8.85 -10.23 -12.65
C GLU A 365 10.11 -9.93 -11.83
N ASP A 366 10.11 -8.80 -11.11
CA ASP A 366 11.26 -8.31 -10.35
C ASP A 366 10.95 -8.25 -8.85
N VAL A 367 11.55 -9.16 -8.09
CA VAL A 367 11.41 -9.20 -6.63
C VAL A 367 11.95 -7.92 -5.95
N GLU A 368 12.81 -7.15 -6.61
CA GLU A 368 13.33 -5.87 -6.11
C GLU A 368 12.47 -4.66 -6.53
N TYR A 369 11.38 -4.86 -7.27
CA TYR A 369 10.58 -3.79 -7.88
C TYR A 369 10.25 -2.64 -6.92
N PHE A 370 9.68 -2.96 -5.75
CA PHE A 370 9.28 -1.93 -4.79
C PHE A 370 10.48 -1.25 -4.12
N VAL A 371 11.59 -1.97 -3.90
CA VAL A 371 12.82 -1.39 -3.34
C VAL A 371 13.34 -0.33 -4.31
N LYS A 372 13.51 -0.70 -5.58
CA LYS A 372 13.96 0.21 -6.65
C LYS A 372 13.04 1.41 -6.81
N LYS A 373 11.71 1.20 -6.74
CA LYS A 373 10.73 2.30 -6.82
C LYS A 373 10.85 3.27 -5.65
N VAL A 374 11.05 2.77 -4.43
CA VAL A 374 11.27 3.62 -3.25
C VAL A 374 12.56 4.43 -3.42
N GLU A 375 13.66 3.82 -3.87
CA GLU A 375 14.94 4.51 -4.11
C GLU A 375 14.78 5.67 -5.12
N VAL A 376 14.11 5.42 -6.26
CA VAL A 376 13.79 6.47 -7.25
C VAL A 376 12.96 7.60 -6.64
N CYS A 377 11.97 7.26 -5.79
CA CYS A 377 11.13 8.24 -5.11
C CYS A 377 11.91 9.11 -4.14
N GLU A 378 12.84 8.53 -3.39
CA GLU A 378 13.70 9.27 -2.48
C GLU A 378 14.61 10.24 -3.24
N GLU A 379 15.29 9.75 -4.28
CA GLU A 379 16.18 10.56 -5.11
C GLU A 379 15.44 11.75 -5.72
N LYS A 380 14.30 11.51 -6.38
CA LYS A 380 13.52 12.61 -7.01
C LYS A 380 12.98 13.59 -5.96
N TYR A 381 12.56 13.11 -4.79
CA TYR A 381 12.06 13.99 -3.73
C TYR A 381 13.15 14.85 -3.11
N ASP A 382 14.37 14.32 -2.95
CA ASP A 382 15.52 15.11 -2.49
C ASP A 382 15.85 16.25 -3.47
N HIS A 383 15.81 15.99 -4.78
CA HIS A 383 15.98 17.03 -5.80
C HIS A 383 14.89 18.10 -5.73
N PHE A 384 13.63 17.70 -5.54
CA PHE A 384 12.51 18.62 -5.36
C PHE A 384 12.72 19.52 -4.13
N LEU A 385 13.03 18.92 -2.98
CA LEU A 385 13.27 19.66 -1.74
C LEU A 385 14.46 20.63 -1.82
N ALA A 386 15.51 20.28 -2.56
CA ALA A 386 16.65 21.15 -2.82
C ALA A 386 16.27 22.37 -3.68
N LYS A 387 15.44 22.17 -4.72
CA LYS A 387 14.90 23.27 -5.53
C LYS A 387 14.03 24.22 -4.71
N CYS A 388 13.16 23.68 -3.83
CA CYS A 388 12.37 24.51 -2.93
C CYS A 388 13.23 25.41 -2.03
N GLN A 389 14.36 24.90 -1.49
CA GLN A 389 15.30 25.72 -0.71
C GLN A 389 15.94 26.83 -1.53
N GLY A 390 16.38 26.51 -2.76
CA GLY A 390 16.97 27.49 -3.67
C GLY A 390 16.02 28.64 -3.94
N SER A 391 14.74 28.34 -4.20
CA SER A 391 13.71 29.36 -4.41
C SER A 391 13.40 30.18 -3.16
N THR A 392 13.31 29.57 -1.97
CA THR A 392 13.08 30.31 -0.72
C THR A 392 14.26 31.22 -0.37
N ASN A 393 15.50 30.76 -0.59
CA ASN A 393 16.69 31.58 -0.36
C ASN A 393 16.78 32.74 -1.35
N LEU A 394 16.42 32.51 -2.62
CA LEU A 394 16.37 33.55 -3.63
C LEU A 394 15.29 34.59 -3.31
N GLN A 395 14.06 34.17 -2.98
CA GLN A 395 12.95 35.05 -2.57
C GLN A 395 13.31 35.90 -1.34
N ARG A 396 14.00 35.31 -0.34
CA ARG A 396 14.50 36.05 0.84
C ARG A 396 15.60 37.06 0.51
N SER A 397 16.42 36.79 -0.51
CA SER A 397 17.53 37.67 -0.91
C SER A 397 17.11 38.81 -1.86
N THR A 398 16.04 38.63 -2.65
CA THR A 398 15.62 39.58 -3.69
C THR A 398 14.32 40.32 -3.39
N GLY A 399 13.55 39.90 -2.37
CA GLY A 399 12.25 40.52 -2.04
C GLY A 399 11.17 40.36 -3.11
N LEU A 400 11.41 39.52 -4.13
CA LEU A 400 10.48 39.26 -5.24
C LEU A 400 9.82 37.89 -5.06
N HIS A 401 8.49 37.85 -5.07
CA HIS A 401 7.72 36.62 -5.18
C HIS A 401 7.98 35.97 -6.54
N VAL A 402 8.68 34.85 -6.55
CA VAL A 402 8.80 33.99 -7.72
C VAL A 402 7.76 32.89 -7.59
N ASP A 403 6.74 32.91 -8.45
CA ASP A 403 5.79 31.82 -8.62
C ASP A 403 6.55 30.57 -9.08
N VAL A 404 6.44 29.49 -8.32
CA VAL A 404 6.90 28.17 -8.72
C VAL A 404 5.81 27.59 -9.62
N ARG A 405 5.97 27.70 -10.94
CA ARG A 405 5.23 26.92 -11.93
C ARG A 405 5.98 25.65 -12.29
#